data_AF-A0AA87K8R7-F1
#
_entry.id   AF-A0AA87K8R7-F1
#
_cell.length_a   1.000
_cell.length_b   1.000
_cell.length_c   1.000
_cell.angle_alpha   90.00
_cell.angle_beta   90.00
_cell.angle_gamma   90.00
#
_symmetry.space_group_name_H-M   'P 1'
#
loop_
_entity.id
_entity.type
_entity.pdbx_description
1 polymer ?
#
loop_
_entity_poly.entity_id
_entity_poly.type
_entity_poly.pdbx_seq_one_letter_code
_entity_poly.pdbx_strand_id
1 'polypeptide(L)'
;MAKYPFELKLKIVKEYLSGVGGYRYLANKYGISSKSQVSNWVNVYREYGEEGLLRKHQNQKYSVQFKLNTLELYQTSEMSYREVASTLEMNNPALIANWMRNFREAGIEGLSKEKGRPLTLT
;
A
#
# COMPACT_ATOMS: atom_id res chain seq x y z
N MET A 1 -4.89 -10.56 9.09
CA MET A 1 -5.35 -11.06 7.78
C MET A 1 -6.28 -10.03 7.15
N ALA A 2 -6.34 -9.92 5.81
CA ALA A 2 -7.33 -9.04 5.17
C ALA A 2 -8.73 -9.62 5.39
N LYS A 3 -9.68 -8.78 5.84
CA LYS A 3 -11.05 -9.22 6.18
C LYS A 3 -11.79 -9.86 5.00
N TYR A 4 -11.50 -9.40 3.78
CA TYR A 4 -12.13 -9.85 2.54
C TYR A 4 -11.06 -10.25 1.51
N PRO A 5 -11.07 -11.51 1.02
CA PRO A 5 -10.12 -11.97 0.01
C PRO A 5 -10.38 -11.33 -1.36
N PHE A 6 -9.38 -11.35 -2.24
CA PHE A 6 -9.46 -10.79 -3.60
C PHE A 6 -10.65 -11.35 -4.38
N GLU A 7 -10.80 -12.68 -4.42
CA GLU A 7 -11.87 -13.38 -5.13
C GLU A 7 -13.28 -12.89 -4.72
N LEU A 8 -13.48 -12.65 -3.42
CA LEU A 8 -14.76 -12.15 -2.92
C LEU A 8 -15.02 -10.73 -3.43
N LYS A 9 -14.01 -9.85 -3.39
CA LYS A 9 -14.15 -8.48 -3.92
C LYS A 9 -14.46 -8.50 -5.42
N LEU A 10 -13.73 -9.33 -6.18
CA LEU A 10 -13.89 -9.45 -7.63
C LEU A 10 -15.30 -9.92 -7.98
N LYS A 11 -15.80 -10.95 -7.28
CA LYS A 11 -17.17 -11.45 -7.45
C LYS A 11 -18.22 -10.36 -7.21
N ILE A 12 -18.09 -9.61 -6.10
CA ILE A 12 -19.02 -8.55 -5.74
C ILE A 12 -19.03 -7.44 -6.80
N VAL A 13 -17.86 -7.04 -7.30
CA VAL A 13 -17.76 -6.02 -8.34
C VAL A 13 -18.39 -6.51 -9.65
N LYS A 14 -18.11 -7.75 -10.07
CA LYS A 14 -18.72 -8.33 -11.28
C LYS A 14 -20.25 -8.40 -11.18
N GLU A 15 -20.81 -8.78 -10.03
CA GLU A 15 -22.27 -8.76 -9.82
C GLU A 15 -22.87 -7.36 -9.81
N TYR A 16 -22.16 -6.36 -9.29
CA TYR A 16 -22.60 -4.97 -9.38
C TYR A 16 -22.65 -4.51 -10.85
N LEU A 17 -21.61 -4.79 -11.62
CA LEU A 17 -21.51 -4.40 -13.04
C LEU A 17 -22.53 -5.13 -13.93
N SER A 18 -22.94 -6.35 -13.57
CA SER A 18 -24.00 -7.08 -14.26
C SER A 18 -25.43 -6.70 -13.82
N GLY A 19 -25.58 -5.75 -12.89
CA GLY A 19 -26.90 -5.24 -12.48
C GLY A 19 -27.65 -6.12 -11.47
N VAL A 20 -26.98 -7.10 -10.83
CA VAL A 20 -27.61 -8.01 -9.84
C VAL A 20 -28.14 -7.25 -8.63
N GLY A 21 -27.58 -6.09 -8.30
CA GLY A 21 -28.15 -5.18 -7.32
C GLY A 21 -27.23 -4.03 -6.93
N GLY A 22 -27.78 -3.07 -6.19
CA GLY A 22 -27.03 -1.91 -5.69
C GLY A 22 -26.08 -2.25 -4.54
N TYR A 23 -25.23 -1.28 -4.16
CA TYR A 23 -24.19 -1.47 -3.14
C TYR A 23 -24.70 -2.01 -1.79
N ARG A 24 -25.89 -1.57 -1.34
CA ARG A 24 -26.48 -2.02 -0.08
C ARG A 24 -26.94 -3.47 -0.14
N TYR A 25 -27.55 -3.86 -1.26
CA TYR A 25 -27.99 -5.23 -1.50
C TYR A 25 -26.79 -6.18 -1.50
N LEU A 26 -25.75 -5.85 -2.26
CA LEU A 26 -24.54 -6.68 -2.33
C LEU A 26 -23.79 -6.73 -1.00
N ALA A 27 -23.73 -5.62 -0.25
CA ALA A 27 -23.13 -5.64 1.08
C ALA A 27 -23.85 -6.61 2.03
N ASN A 28 -25.18 -6.60 2.03
CA ASN A 28 -25.97 -7.53 2.84
C ASN A 28 -25.81 -8.98 2.37
N LYS A 29 -25.89 -9.24 1.06
CA LYS A 29 -25.76 -10.58 0.45
C LYS A 29 -24.45 -11.27 0.84
N TYR A 30 -23.36 -10.50 0.94
CA TYR A 30 -22.02 -11.03 1.21
C TYR A 30 -21.48 -10.74 2.62
N GLY A 31 -22.30 -10.21 3.53
CA GLY A 31 -21.87 -9.88 4.90
C GLY A 31 -20.78 -8.79 4.96
N ILE A 32 -20.77 -7.85 4.01
CA ILE A 32 -19.86 -6.72 4.00
C ILE A 32 -20.37 -5.65 4.96
N SER A 33 -19.53 -5.19 5.88
CA SER A 33 -19.95 -4.31 6.98
C SER A 33 -20.49 -2.95 6.54
N SER A 34 -20.23 -2.50 5.31
CA SER A 34 -20.76 -1.24 4.79
C SER A 34 -20.90 -1.26 3.28
N LYS A 35 -21.97 -0.63 2.76
CA LYS A 35 -22.15 -0.33 1.34
C LYS A 35 -21.02 0.51 0.76
N SER A 36 -20.37 1.35 1.59
CA SER A 36 -19.24 2.19 1.15
C SER A 36 -18.02 1.36 0.77
N GLN A 37 -17.81 0.19 1.39
CA GLN A 37 -16.73 -0.71 0.98
C GLN A 37 -16.97 -1.29 -0.42
N VAL A 38 -18.21 -1.71 -0.70
CA VAL A 38 -18.60 -2.19 -2.03
C VAL A 38 -18.43 -1.08 -3.07
N SER A 39 -18.90 0.14 -2.77
CA SER A 39 -18.72 1.30 -3.65
C SER A 39 -17.25 1.60 -3.92
N ASN A 40 -16.38 1.54 -2.90
CA ASN A 40 -14.94 1.73 -3.09
C ASN A 40 -14.32 0.65 -3.98
N TRP A 41 -14.67 -0.63 -3.80
CA TRP A 41 -14.16 -1.69 -4.68
C TRP A 41 -14.58 -1.49 -6.14
N VAL A 42 -15.82 -1.08 -6.37
CA VAL A 42 -16.31 -0.78 -7.72
C VAL A 42 -15.56 0.41 -8.32
N ASN A 43 -15.37 1.50 -7.57
CA ASN A 43 -14.66 2.68 -8.06
C ASN A 43 -13.21 2.36 -8.41
N VAL A 44 -12.52 1.67 -7.51
CA VAL A 44 -11.12 1.25 -7.72
C VAL A 44 -10.99 0.27 -8.88
N TYR A 45 -11.95 -0.64 -9.07
CA TYR A 45 -11.96 -1.52 -10.24
C TYR A 45 -12.20 -0.76 -11.55
N ARG A 46 -13.05 0.27 -11.55
CA ARG A 46 -13.26 1.10 -12.75
C ARG A 46 -12.01 1.87 -13.15
N GLU A 47 -11.18 2.25 -12.18
CA GLU A 47 -9.96 3.02 -12.40
C GLU A 47 -8.76 2.13 -12.76
N TYR A 48 -8.61 0.99 -12.10
CA TYR A 48 -7.39 0.15 -12.17
C TYR A 48 -7.65 -1.31 -12.55
N GLY A 49 -8.88 -1.67 -12.93
CA GLY A 49 -9.25 -3.05 -13.22
C GLY A 49 -9.09 -3.99 -12.01
N GLU A 50 -8.78 -5.25 -12.27
CA GLU A 50 -8.58 -6.26 -11.23
C GLU A 50 -7.41 -5.92 -10.28
N GLU A 51 -6.35 -5.28 -10.79
CA GLU A 51 -5.19 -4.88 -9.99
C GLU A 51 -5.55 -3.94 -8.85
N GLY A 52 -6.55 -3.08 -9.04
CA GLY A 52 -7.06 -2.20 -8.00
C GLY A 52 -7.64 -2.94 -6.79
N LEU A 53 -8.14 -4.17 -6.98
CA LEU A 53 -8.72 -4.98 -5.90
C LEU A 53 -7.66 -5.78 -5.13
N LEU A 54 -6.47 -5.94 -5.72
CA LEU A 54 -5.32 -6.54 -5.07
C LEU A 54 -4.93 -5.70 -3.86
N ARG A 55 -4.41 -6.39 -2.85
CA ARG A 55 -3.85 -5.70 -1.70
C ARG A 55 -2.58 -5.00 -2.16
N LYS A 56 -2.59 -3.66 -2.26
CA LYS A 56 -1.32 -2.91 -2.27
C LYS A 56 -0.53 -3.34 -1.04
N HIS A 57 0.66 -3.89 -1.25
CA HIS A 57 1.54 -4.33 -0.17
C HIS A 57 1.96 -3.11 0.65
N GLN A 58 1.14 -2.74 1.64
CA GLN A 58 1.43 -1.65 2.59
C GLN A 58 2.68 -1.95 3.45
N ASN A 59 3.22 -3.17 3.36
CA ASN A 59 4.43 -3.62 4.03
C ASN A 59 5.47 -4.09 3.01
N GLN A 60 5.71 -3.35 1.91
CA GLN A 60 6.92 -3.59 1.13
C GLN A 60 8.12 -3.43 2.08
N LYS A 61 8.84 -4.54 2.31
CA LYS A 61 10.08 -4.53 3.07
C LYS A 61 11.19 -4.10 2.11
N TYR A 62 11.71 -2.90 2.32
CA TYR A 62 12.89 -2.42 1.58
C TYR A 62 14.16 -2.88 2.31
N SER A 63 15.08 -3.50 1.58
CA SER A 63 16.40 -3.85 2.10
C SER A 63 17.17 -2.59 2.49
N VAL A 64 18.14 -2.71 3.39
CA VAL A 64 19.03 -1.59 3.75
C VAL A 64 19.72 -1.05 2.49
N GLN A 65 20.17 -1.92 1.59
CA GLN A 65 20.80 -1.53 0.33
C GLN A 65 19.86 -0.71 -0.54
N PHE A 66 18.59 -1.13 -0.70
CA PHE A 66 17.62 -0.35 -1.47
C PHE A 66 17.43 1.05 -0.88
N LYS A 67 17.33 1.15 0.45
CA LYS A 67 17.20 2.43 1.15
C LYS A 67 18.44 3.31 0.89
N LEU A 68 19.64 2.77 0.96
CA LEU A 68 20.88 3.50 0.67
C LEU A 68 20.90 4.02 -0.77
N ASN A 69 20.63 3.16 -1.76
CA ASN A 69 20.57 3.57 -3.16
C ASN A 69 19.53 4.67 -3.39
N THR A 70 18.38 4.60 -2.70
CA THR A 70 17.34 5.62 -2.76
C THR A 70 17.85 6.98 -2.22
N LEU A 71 18.56 6.95 -1.08
CA LEU A 71 19.12 8.18 -0.48
C LEU A 71 20.28 8.74 -1.30
N GLU A 72 21.07 7.90 -1.95
CA GLU A 72 22.14 8.30 -2.87
C GLU A 72 21.58 8.95 -4.13
N LEU A 73 20.55 8.35 -4.74
CA LEU A 73 19.84 8.92 -5.88
C LEU A 73 19.26 10.30 -5.54
N TYR A 74 18.63 10.43 -4.38
CA TYR A 74 18.12 11.74 -3.93
C TYR A 74 19.23 12.78 -3.71
N GLN A 75 20.41 12.37 -3.22
CA GLN A 75 21.51 13.30 -2.93
C GLN A 75 22.30 13.71 -4.17
N THR A 76 22.35 12.86 -5.19
CA THR A 76 23.13 13.07 -6.42
C THR A 76 22.30 13.66 -7.56
N SER A 77 20.97 13.79 -7.38
CA SER A 77 20.05 14.38 -8.35
C SER A 77 19.41 15.66 -7.81
N GLU A 78 18.77 16.43 -8.70
CA GLU A 78 17.93 17.58 -8.33
C GLU A 78 16.47 17.18 -8.08
N MET A 79 16.19 15.90 -7.87
CA MET A 79 14.84 15.37 -7.74
C MET A 79 14.26 15.61 -6.34
N SER A 80 12.99 15.99 -6.29
CA SER A 80 12.21 15.95 -5.06
C SER A 80 11.98 14.51 -4.56
N TYR A 81 11.65 14.33 -3.28
CA TYR A 81 11.26 13.01 -2.76
C TYR A 81 10.13 12.35 -3.55
N ARG A 82 9.21 13.15 -4.11
CA ARG A 82 8.10 12.63 -4.92
C ARG A 82 8.60 12.07 -6.24
N GLU A 83 9.52 12.77 -6.90
CA GLU A 83 10.10 12.31 -8.17
C GLU A 83 10.94 11.06 -7.95
N VAL A 84 11.78 11.01 -6.91
CA VAL A 84 12.57 9.81 -6.58
C VAL A 84 11.66 8.62 -6.31
N ALA A 85 10.58 8.82 -5.54
CA ALA A 85 9.60 7.78 -5.29
C ALA A 85 8.93 7.31 -6.58
N SER A 86 8.59 8.23 -7.50
CA SER A 86 8.00 7.88 -8.79
C SER A 86 8.95 7.05 -9.66
N THR A 87 10.23 7.42 -9.71
CA THR A 87 11.26 6.70 -10.47
C THR A 87 11.51 5.28 -9.93
N LEU A 88 11.34 5.08 -8.62
CA LEU A 88 11.51 3.78 -7.96
C LEU A 88 10.18 3.03 -7.76
N GLU A 89 9.11 3.49 -8.40
CA GLU A 89 7.75 2.93 -8.28
C GLU A 89 7.25 2.82 -6.82
N MET A 90 7.77 3.69 -5.94
CA MET A 90 7.35 3.82 -4.56
C MET A 90 6.10 4.69 -4.45
N ASN A 91 5.06 4.15 -3.83
CA ASN A 91 3.79 4.86 -3.61
C ASN A 91 3.79 5.79 -2.39
N ASN A 92 4.89 5.86 -1.63
CA ASN A 92 4.98 6.63 -0.40
C ASN A 92 6.29 7.44 -0.32
N PRO A 93 6.33 8.66 -0.88
CA PRO A 93 7.49 9.55 -0.82
C PRO A 93 7.95 9.88 0.60
N ALA A 94 7.04 9.88 1.58
CA ALA A 94 7.37 10.18 2.97
C ALA A 94 8.29 9.12 3.60
N LEU A 95 8.38 7.91 3.04
CA LEU A 95 9.36 6.91 3.49
C LEU A 95 10.80 7.39 3.26
N ILE A 96 11.06 8.05 2.13
CA ILE A 96 12.40 8.53 1.77
C ILE A 96 12.85 9.61 2.76
N ALA A 97 11.97 10.55 3.10
CA ALA A 97 12.25 11.58 4.10
C ALA A 97 12.55 10.97 5.49
N ASN A 98 11.79 9.93 5.89
CA ASN A 98 12.03 9.23 7.15
C ASN A 98 13.36 8.46 7.15
N TRP A 99 13.71 7.80 6.04
CA TRP A 99 15.01 7.12 5.90
C TRP A 99 16.16 8.12 5.95
N MET A 100 16.03 9.27 5.28
CA MET A 100 17.04 10.32 5.30
C MET A 100 17.25 10.85 6.73
N ARG A 101 16.17 11.11 7.49
CA ARG A 101 16.27 11.52 8.90
C ARG A 101 17.00 10.45 9.72
N ASN A 102 16.57 9.20 9.64
CA ASN A 102 17.18 8.11 10.42
C ASN A 102 18.66 7.90 10.04
N PHE A 103 19.01 8.05 8.76
CA PHE A 103 20.39 7.95 8.30
C PHE A 103 21.25 9.11 8.83
N ARG A 104 20.72 10.34 8.85
CA ARG A 104 21.41 11.49 9.45
C ARG A 104 21.62 11.33 10.96
N GLU A 105 20.68 10.72 11.66
CA GLU A 105 20.75 10.52 13.12
C GLU A 105 21.66 9.34 13.53
N ALA A 106 21.66 8.24 12.77
CA ALA A 106 22.28 6.98 13.21
C ALA A 106 23.02 6.22 12.08
N GLY A 107 23.28 6.84 10.94
CA GLY A 107 23.95 6.21 9.80
C GLY A 107 23.20 4.99 9.26
N ILE A 108 23.95 3.98 8.82
CA ILE A 108 23.41 2.73 8.25
C ILE A 108 22.53 1.99 9.27
N GLU A 109 22.89 2.00 10.55
CA GLU A 109 22.10 1.39 11.63
C GLU A 109 20.69 1.98 11.73
N GLY A 110 20.54 3.28 11.46
CA GLY A 110 19.24 3.96 11.41
C GLY A 110 18.31 3.41 10.32
N LEU A 111 18.84 2.80 9.26
CA LEU A 111 18.10 2.19 8.16
C LEU A 111 17.75 0.72 8.42
N SER A 112 18.45 0.07 9.34
CA SER A 112 18.27 -1.34 9.70
C SER A 112 17.15 -1.55 10.74
N LYS A 113 16.86 -0.55 11.57
CA LYS A 113 15.85 -0.67 12.65
C LYS A 113 14.46 -1.03 12.10
N GLU A 114 13.99 -2.25 12.41
CA GLU A 114 12.59 -2.62 12.22
C GLU A 114 11.74 -1.81 13.21
N LYS A 115 10.70 -1.14 12.72
CA LYS A 115 9.77 -0.38 13.57
C LYS A 115 8.80 -1.37 14.23
N GLY A 116 8.88 -1.55 15.55
CA GLY A 116 7.98 -2.44 16.28
C GLY A 116 8.34 -2.63 17.75
N ARG A 117 7.41 -3.22 18.51
CA ARG A 117 7.61 -3.60 19.92
C ARG A 117 8.75 -4.63 20.00
N PRO A 118 9.71 -4.50 20.94
CA PRO A 118 10.68 -5.56 21.19
C PRO A 118 9.95 -6.88 21.44
N LEU A 119 10.34 -7.95 20.76
CA LEU A 119 9.87 -9.29 21.09
C LEU A 119 10.41 -9.64 22.48
N THR A 120 9.54 -9.63 23.49
CA THR A 120 9.85 -10.23 24.78
C THR A 120 9.91 -11.74 24.57
N LEU A 121 11.12 -12.28 24.51
CA LEU A 121 11.32 -13.73 24.65
C LEU A 121 11.11 -14.03 26.14
N THR A 122 9.99 -14.71 26.44
CA THR A 122 9.72 -15.34 27.75
C THR A 122 9.96 -16.82 27.58
#